data_AF-A0A124IT72-F1
#
_entry.id   AF-A0A124IT72-F1
#
_cell.length_a   1.000
_cell.length_b   1.000
_cell.length_c   1.000
_cell.angle_alpha   90.00
_cell.angle_beta   90.00
_cell.angle_gamma   90.00
#
_symmetry.space_group_name_H-M   'P 1'
#
loop_
_entity.id
_entity.type
_entity.pdbx_description
1 polymer ?
#
loop_
_entity_poly.entity_id
_entity_poly.type
_entity_poly.pdbx_seq_one_letter_code
_entity_poly.pdbx_strand_id
1 'polypeptide(L)'
;MDLDYLERKLVDALVSLIRSSRGRVVSIRAASLAKMTGYGSDHRAVLRAARLLKRLSRRNLVRANTEGLGKNRSYRYVLDESSELWRLVRSNPTVKAKELLAQIIKNS
;
A
#
# COMPACT_ATOMS: atom_id res chain seq x y z
N MET A 1 -4.06 -14.63 -13.12
CA MET A 1 -4.31 -13.22 -12.72
C MET A 1 -3.17 -12.36 -13.24
N ASP A 2 -3.33 -11.60 -14.33
CA ASP A 2 -2.24 -10.72 -14.78
C ASP A 2 -2.34 -9.32 -14.21
N LEU A 3 -1.72 -9.17 -13.04
CA LEU A 3 -1.03 -7.93 -12.67
C LEU A 3 0.31 -7.90 -13.41
N ASP A 4 0.87 -6.74 -13.73
CA ASP A 4 2.24 -6.75 -14.21
C ASP A 4 3.25 -7.06 -13.08
N TYR A 5 4.51 -7.32 -13.45
CA TYR A 5 5.54 -7.73 -12.49
C TYR A 5 5.69 -6.74 -11.33
N LEU A 6 5.68 -5.44 -11.62
CA LEU A 6 5.87 -4.39 -10.63
C LEU A 6 4.64 -4.25 -9.72
N GLU A 7 3.44 -4.39 -10.26
CA GLU A 7 2.20 -4.42 -9.48
C GLU A 7 2.18 -5.60 -8.49
N ARG A 8 2.57 -6.80 -8.93
CA ARG A 8 2.72 -7.96 -8.05
C ARG A 8 3.69 -7.68 -6.91
N LYS A 9 4.86 -7.10 -7.21
CA LYS A 9 5.85 -6.71 -6.21
C LYS A 9 5.32 -5.66 -5.23
N LEU A 10 4.56 -4.67 -5.70
CA LEU A 10 3.97 -3.64 -4.84
C LEU A 10 2.91 -4.24 -3.90
N VAL A 11 2.08 -5.16 -4.39
CA VAL A 11 1.11 -5.90 -3.56
C VAL A 11 1.83 -6.71 -2.48
N ASP A 12 2.84 -7.49 -2.87
CA ASP A 12 3.61 -8.30 -1.93
C ASP A 12 4.36 -7.45 -0.89
N ALA A 13 4.94 -6.32 -1.32
CA ALA A 13 5.59 -5.36 -0.43
C ALA A 13 4.60 -4.77 0.59
N LEU A 14 3.41 -4.38 0.15
CA LEU A 14 2.37 -3.83 1.02
C LEU A 14 1.89 -4.84 2.06
N VAL A 15 1.59 -6.06 1.62
CA VAL A 15 1.19 -7.17 2.52
C VAL A 15 2.30 -7.45 3.53
N SER A 16 3.55 -7.52 3.07
CA SER A 16 4.71 -7.76 3.95
C SER A 16 4.92 -6.65 4.96
N LEU A 17 4.76 -5.39 4.55
CA LEU A 17 4.87 -4.23 5.43
C LEU A 17 3.82 -4.28 6.56
N ILE A 18 2.56 -4.54 6.23
CA ILE A 18 1.47 -4.60 7.21
C ILE A 18 1.69 -5.79 8.16
N ARG A 19 2.03 -6.97 7.61
CA ARG A 19 2.22 -8.19 8.40
C ARG A 19 3.44 -8.14 9.33
N SER A 20 4.54 -7.50 8.89
CA SER A 20 5.77 -7.36 9.68
C SER A 20 5.72 -6.22 10.71
N SER A 21 4.75 -5.32 10.60
CA SER A 21 4.59 -4.25 11.58
C SER A 21 4.38 -4.82 12.99
N ARG A 22 5.07 -4.27 13.99
CA ARG A 22 4.87 -4.67 15.40
C ARG A 22 3.70 -3.91 16.06
N GLY A 23 3.36 -2.74 15.54
CA GLY A 23 2.30 -1.87 16.07
C GLY A 23 0.92 -2.16 15.48
N ARG A 24 -0.10 -1.58 16.14
CA ARG A 24 -1.49 -1.55 15.65
C ARG A 24 -1.72 -0.56 14.52
N VAL A 25 -0.77 0.34 14.27
CA VAL A 25 -0.83 1.40 13.26
C VAL A 25 0.37 1.26 12.31
N VAL A 26 0.12 1.35 11.01
CA VAL A 26 1.12 1.25 9.95
C VAL A 26 1.11 2.53 9.13
N SER A 27 2.25 3.20 9.05
CA SER A 27 2.47 4.37 8.20
C SER A 27 3.21 3.99 6.92
N ILE A 28 2.74 4.46 5.79
CA ILE A 28 3.19 4.07 4.45
C ILE A 28 3.47 5.31 3.61
N ARG A 29 4.64 5.36 2.99
CA ARG A 29 4.99 6.34 1.95
C ARG A 29 5.22 5.61 0.63
N ALA A 30 4.82 6.24 -0.48
CA ALA A 30 4.99 5.67 -1.81
C ALA A 30 6.46 5.30 -2.13
N ALA A 31 7.40 6.20 -1.81
CA ALA A 31 8.83 5.94 -2.03
C ALA A 31 9.35 4.77 -1.20
N SER A 32 8.93 4.66 0.07
CA SER A 32 9.32 3.54 0.93
C SER A 32 8.75 2.21 0.42
N LEU A 33 7.48 2.21 -0.03
CA LEU A 33 6.85 1.03 -0.60
C LEU A 33 7.52 0.60 -1.91
N ALA A 34 7.87 1.54 -2.78
CA ALA A 34 8.63 1.27 -4.00
C ALA A 34 10.05 0.75 -3.70
N LYS A 35 10.71 1.23 -2.64
CA LYS A 35 12.02 0.71 -2.22
C LYS A 35 11.97 -0.78 -1.84
N MET A 36 10.87 -1.23 -1.23
CA MET A 36 10.68 -2.64 -0.88
C MET A 36 10.52 -3.58 -2.09
N THR A 37 10.25 -3.04 -3.29
CA THR A 37 10.17 -3.85 -4.51
C THR A 37 11.51 -4.08 -5.19
N GLY A 38 12.59 -3.42 -4.71
CA GLY A 38 13.90 -3.38 -5.36
C GLY A 38 14.05 -2.26 -6.41
N TYR A 39 12.97 -1.53 -6.72
CA TYR A 39 12.95 -0.46 -7.74
C TYR A 39 12.79 0.94 -7.12
N GLY A 40 13.27 1.16 -5.90
CA GLY A 40 13.02 2.41 -5.15
C GLY A 40 13.56 3.68 -5.80
N SER A 41 14.60 3.56 -6.63
CA SER A 41 15.20 4.68 -7.37
C SER A 41 14.50 4.96 -8.71
N ASP A 42 13.63 4.04 -9.17
CA ASP A 42 12.84 4.24 -10.39
C ASP A 42 11.63 5.11 -10.08
N HIS A 43 11.59 6.29 -10.68
CA HIS A 43 10.49 7.22 -10.55
C HIS A 43 9.13 6.60 -10.94
N ARG A 44 9.10 5.71 -11.94
CA ARG A 44 7.88 5.01 -12.36
C ARG A 44 7.35 4.08 -11.26
N ALA A 45 8.23 3.43 -10.51
CA ALA A 45 7.84 2.59 -9.38
C ALA A 45 7.22 3.41 -8.25
N VAL A 46 7.82 4.57 -7.93
CA VAL A 46 7.28 5.51 -6.94
C VAL A 46 5.90 6.01 -7.36
N LEU A 47 5.70 6.40 -8.62
CA LEU A 47 4.41 6.85 -9.13
C LEU A 47 3.34 5.75 -9.07
N ARG A 48 3.70 4.50 -9.40
CA ARG A 48 2.78 3.36 -9.30
C ARG A 48 2.39 3.05 -7.86
N ALA A 49 3.36 3.09 -6.93
CA ALA A 49 3.08 2.97 -5.51
C ALA A 49 2.13 4.08 -5.01
N ALA A 50 2.36 5.33 -5.43
CA ALA A 50 1.49 6.45 -5.08
C ALA A 50 0.06 6.27 -5.63
N ARG A 51 -0.08 5.82 -6.89
CA ARG A 51 -1.40 5.52 -7.48
C ARG A 51 -2.12 4.41 -6.73
N LEU A 52 -1.42 3.32 -6.38
CA LEU A 52 -1.98 2.23 -5.57
C LEU A 52 -2.51 2.78 -4.24
N LEU A 53 -1.69 3.50 -3.47
CA LEU A 53 -2.09 4.06 -2.18
C LEU A 53 -3.27 5.04 -2.30
N LYS A 54 -3.29 5.87 -3.34
CA LYS A 54 -4.42 6.75 -3.63
C LYS A 54 -5.71 5.97 -3.92
N ARG A 55 -5.64 4.86 -4.67
CA ARG A 55 -6.79 3.99 -4.95
C ARG A 55 -7.31 3.31 -3.69
N LEU A 56 -6.41 2.80 -2.84
CA LEU A 56 -6.78 2.22 -1.55
C LEU A 56 -7.46 3.26 -0.66
N SER A 57 -6.97 4.50 -0.68
CA SER A 57 -7.56 5.58 0.12
C SER A 57 -8.98 5.95 -0.33
N ARG A 58 -9.25 5.99 -1.63
CA ARG A 58 -10.60 6.21 -2.17
C ARG A 58 -11.61 5.13 -1.75
N ARG A 59 -11.13 3.94 -1.38
CA ARG A 59 -11.95 2.81 -0.91
C ARG A 59 -11.93 2.67 0.61
N ASN A 60 -11.46 3.67 1.36
CA ASN A 60 -11.34 3.66 2.82
C ASN A 60 -10.48 2.51 3.41
N LEU A 61 -9.63 1.89 2.59
CA LEU A 61 -8.73 0.83 3.04
C LEU A 61 -7.47 1.39 3.72
N VAL A 62 -7.08 2.61 3.36
CA VAL A 62 -6.02 3.38 4.01
C VAL A 62 -6.49 4.83 4.17
N ARG A 63 -6.06 5.50 5.23
CA ARG A 63 -6.33 6.93 5.43
C ARG A 63 -5.16 7.75 4.90
N ALA A 64 -5.43 8.71 4.02
CA ALA A 64 -4.43 9.70 3.65
C ALA A 64 -4.26 10.67 4.82
N ASN A 65 -3.06 10.76 5.38
CA ASN A 65 -2.70 11.79 6.33
C ASN A 65 -1.95 12.92 5.58
N THR A 66 -2.57 14.09 5.56
CA THR A 66 -2.06 15.33 4.97
C THR A 66 -1.56 16.33 6.01
N GLU A 67 -1.63 16.00 7.30
CA GLU A 67 -1.15 16.86 8.38
C GLU A 67 0.38 17.02 8.30
N GLY A 68 0.85 18.26 8.43
CA GLY A 68 2.28 18.60 8.34
C GLY A 68 2.85 18.70 6.91
N LEU A 69 2.01 18.71 5.87
CA LEU A 69 2.45 18.96 4.49
C LEU A 69 2.84 20.44 4.28
N GLY A 70 4.04 20.81 4.75
CA GLY A 70 4.75 22.02 4.28
C GLY A 70 5.20 21.89 2.81
N LYS A 71 6.15 22.74 2.38
CA LYS A 71 6.63 22.82 0.97
C LYS A 71 7.12 21.50 0.36
N ASN A 72 7.51 20.49 1.16
CA ASN A 72 7.88 19.14 0.70
C ASN A 72 6.75 18.13 0.87
N ARG A 73 5.79 18.17 -0.06
CA ARG A 73 4.55 17.39 -0.04
C ARG A 73 4.79 15.90 -0.38
N SER A 74 5.07 15.06 0.61
CA SER A 74 4.93 13.60 0.44
C SER A 74 3.72 13.10 1.21
N TYR A 75 2.69 12.64 0.48
CA TYR A 75 1.50 12.05 1.10
C TYR A 75 1.91 10.85 1.97
N ARG A 76 1.47 10.86 3.23
CA ARG A 76 1.60 9.73 4.14
C ARG A 76 0.25 9.01 4.17
N TYR A 77 0.27 7.70 4.05
CA TYR A 77 -0.92 6.88 4.22
C TYR A 77 -0.80 6.11 5.53
N VAL A 78 -1.89 5.98 6.25
CA VAL A 78 -1.93 5.31 7.55
C VAL A 78 -3.09 4.32 7.55
N LEU A 79 -2.87 3.14 8.11
CA LEU A 79 -3.92 2.17 8.36
C LEU A 79 -3.66 1.49 9.70
N ASP A 80 -4.73 1.14 10.40
CA ASP A 80 -4.69 0.54 11.75
C ASP A 80 -5.75 -0.57 11.88
N GLU A 81 -5.99 -1.05 13.08
CA GLU A 81 -6.89 -2.19 13.34
C GLU A 81 -8.35 -1.97 12.87
N SER A 82 -8.78 -0.72 12.69
CA SER A 82 -10.11 -0.44 12.13
C SER A 82 -10.16 -0.61 10.60
N SER A 83 -9.00 -0.62 9.91
CA SER A 83 -8.94 -0.85 8.47
C SER A 83 -9.27 -2.30 8.13
N GLU A 84 -10.18 -2.47 7.17
CA GLU A 84 -10.47 -3.78 6.57
C GLU A 84 -9.20 -4.42 6.00
N LEU A 85 -8.36 -3.65 5.30
CA LEU A 85 -7.12 -4.16 4.73
C LEU A 85 -6.13 -4.63 5.82
N TRP A 86 -6.03 -3.92 6.94
CA TRP A 86 -5.19 -4.35 8.06
C TRP A 86 -5.67 -5.72 8.58
N ARG A 87 -6.97 -5.84 8.84
CA ARG A 87 -7.57 -7.08 9.36
C ARG A 87 -7.38 -8.25 8.40
N LEU A 88 -7.63 -8.03 7.11
CA LEU A 88 -7.43 -9.06 6.08
C LEU A 88 -5.97 -9.53 5.99
N VAL A 89 -5.00 -8.60 6.04
CA VAL A 89 -3.58 -8.97 5.97
C VAL A 89 -3.09 -9.66 7.25
N ARG A 90 -3.63 -9.29 8.41
CA ARG A 90 -3.27 -9.90 9.70
C ARG A 90 -4.00 -11.22 9.95
N SER A 91 -5.12 -11.46 9.28
CA SER A 91 -5.80 -12.75 9.29
C SER A 91 -5.04 -13.80 8.49
N ASN A 92 -5.04 -15.04 8.96
CA ASN A 92 -4.59 -16.18 8.15
C ASN A 92 -5.79 -16.80 7.41
N PRO A 93 -5.71 -17.06 6.09
CA PRO A 93 -4.58 -16.84 5.17
C PRO A 93 -4.60 -15.45 4.47
N THR A 94 -3.42 -14.94 4.10
CA THR A 94 -3.27 -13.63 3.41
C THR A 94 -3.74 -13.59 1.95
N VAL A 95 -4.26 -14.70 1.42
CA VAL A 95 -4.67 -14.83 0.00
C VAL A 95 -5.78 -13.81 -0.32
N LYS A 96 -6.80 -13.72 0.53
CA LYS A 96 -7.92 -12.77 0.36
C LYS A 96 -7.46 -11.31 0.26
N ALA A 97 -6.44 -10.92 1.03
CA ALA A 97 -5.88 -9.58 0.96
C ALA A 97 -5.20 -9.32 -0.39
N LYS A 98 -4.45 -10.29 -0.92
CA LYS A 98 -3.81 -10.16 -2.25
C LYS A 98 -4.84 -10.09 -3.37
N GLU A 99 -5.91 -10.89 -3.29
CA GLU A 99 -7.00 -10.89 -4.26
C GLU A 99 -7.74 -9.54 -4.29
N LEU A 100 -8.09 -9.01 -3.11
CA LEU A 100 -8.68 -7.68 -2.97
C LEU A 100 -7.80 -6.59 -3.61
N LEU A 101 -6.50 -6.59 -3.30
CA LEU A 101 -5.55 -5.64 -3.86
C LEU A 101 -5.43 -5.78 -5.39
N ALA A 102 -5.42 -7.00 -5.92
CA ALA A 102 -5.39 -7.25 -7.36
C ALA A 102 -6.65 -6.72 -8.07
N GLN A 103 -7.83 -6.92 -7.49
CA GLN A 103 -9.10 -6.38 -8.02
C GLN A 103 -9.10 -4.85 -8.03
N ILE A 104 -8.56 -4.22 -6.99
CA ILE A 104 -8.45 -2.76 -6.91
C ILE A 104 -7.57 -2.20 -8.03
N ILE A 105 -6.45 -2.88 -8.33
CA ILE A 105 -5.54 -2.45 -9.38
C ILE A 105 -6.20 -2.56 -10.77
N LYS A 106 -6.97 -3.63 -11.02
CA LYS A 106 -7.62 -3.90 -12.30
C LYS A 106 -8.84 -3.02 -12.60
N ASN A 107 -9.67 -2.73 -11.61
CA ASN A 107 -10.91 -1.97 -11.79
C ASN A 107 -10.62 -0.44 -11.85
N SER A 108 -9.58 -0.03 -12.56
CA SER A 108 -9.04 1.33 -12.58
C SER A 108 -8.71 1.84 -13.97
#